data_AF-A0A2P5M1C2-F1
#
_entry.id   AF-A0A2P5M1C2-F1
#
_cell.length_a   1.000
_cell.length_b   1.000
_cell.length_c   1.000
_cell.angle_alpha   90.00
_cell.angle_beta   90.00
_cell.angle_gamma   90.00
#
_symmetry.space_group_name_H-M   'P 1'
#
loop_
_entity.id
_entity.type
_entity.pdbx_description
1 polymer ?
#
loop_
_entity_poly.entity_id
_entity_poly.type
_entity_poly.pdbx_seq_one_letter_code
_entity_poly.pdbx_strand_id
1 'polypeptide(L)' 'QGDVLFLAGADSNFVDPDRLPALFPHAKLAVIDGAGHWLQVQQPEKFMQAVENFYAQY' A
#
# COMPACT_ATOMS: atom_id res chain seq x y z
N GLN A 1 -14.91 -10.01 -7.83
CA GLN A 1 -13.64 -9.91 -7.10
C GLN A 1 -12.75 -8.98 -7.91
N GLY A 2 -12.05 -8.05 -7.27
CA GLY A 2 -11.17 -7.08 -7.94
C GLY A 2 -9.82 -7.00 -7.24
N ASP A 3 -8.82 -6.51 -7.96
CA ASP A 3 -7.49 -6.27 -7.41
C ASP A 3 -7.56 -5.23 -6.29
N VAL A 4 -6.72 -5.41 -5.28
CA VAL A 4 -6.63 -4.50 -4.14
C VAL A 4 -5.16 -4.17 -3.92
N LEU A 5 -4.85 -2.90 -3.69
CA LEU A 5 -3.52 -2.46 -3.28
C LEU A 5 -3.57 -1.93 -1.84
N PHE A 6 -2.77 -2.53 -0.97
CA PHE A 6 -2.43 -1.99 0.34
C PHE A 6 -1.12 -1.22 0.25
N LEU A 7 -1.11 0.00 0.80
CA LEU A 7 0.10 0.82 0.95
C LEU A 7 0.40 1.01 2.43
N ALA A 8 1.63 0.67 2.82
CA ALA A 8 2.13 0.83 4.19
C ALA A 8 3.41 1.68 4.18
N GLY A 9 3.63 2.47 5.22
CA GLY A 9 4.95 3.07 5.46
C GLY A 9 5.88 2.05 6.13
N ALA A 10 7.16 2.04 5.74
CA ALA A 10 8.17 1.14 6.31
C ALA A 10 8.37 1.34 7.83
N ASP A 11 8.12 2.56 8.32
CA ASP A 11 8.29 2.93 9.74
C ASP A 11 6.98 2.78 10.53
N SER A 12 6.04 1.96 10.05
CA SER A 12 4.72 1.71 10.67
C SER A 12 4.38 0.23 10.72
N ASN A 13 3.77 -0.19 11.82
CA ASN A 13 3.30 -1.56 12.05
C ASN A 13 1.76 -1.69 11.96
N PHE A 14 1.08 -0.72 11.35
CA PHE A 14 -0.39 -0.70 11.28
C PHE A 14 -0.98 -1.70 10.27
N VAL A 15 -0.15 -2.17 9.32
CA VAL A 15 -0.54 -3.19 8.35
C VAL A 15 0.14 -4.49 8.73
N ASP A 16 -0.66 -5.52 8.98
CA ASP A 16 -0.22 -6.89 9.23
C ASP A 16 -0.42 -7.72 7.94
N PRO A 17 0.67 -8.03 7.19
CA PRO A 17 0.58 -8.74 5.92
C PRO A 17 -0.04 -10.13 6.04
N ASP A 18 0.10 -10.79 7.19
CA ASP A 18 -0.37 -12.16 7.40
C ASP A 18 -1.90 -12.25 7.47
N ARG A 19 -2.57 -11.14 7.82
CA ARG A 19 -4.04 -11.06 7.88
C ARG A 19 -4.70 -10.70 6.55
N LEU A 20 -3.95 -10.16 5.60
CA LEU A 20 -4.51 -9.67 4.34
C LEU A 20 -5.12 -10.78 3.47
N PRO A 21 -4.49 -11.95 3.26
CA PRO A 21 -4.99 -12.96 2.33
C PRO A 21 -6.36 -13.53 2.71
N ALA A 22 -6.69 -13.55 4.01
CA ALA A 22 -7.96 -14.05 4.51
C ALA A 22 -9.16 -13.15 4.15
N LEU A 23 -8.93 -11.84 4.03
CA LEU A 23 -9.97 -10.84 3.75
C LEU A 23 -9.92 -10.35 2.30
N PHE A 24 -8.72 -10.28 1.73
CA PHE A 24 -8.43 -9.77 0.39
C PHE A 24 -7.50 -10.74 -0.34
N PRO A 25 -8.04 -11.84 -0.92
CA PRO A 25 -7.24 -12.90 -1.51
C PRO A 25 -6.32 -12.47 -2.67
N HIS A 26 -6.65 -11.35 -3.32
CA HIS A 26 -5.91 -10.79 -4.46
C HIS A 26 -5.19 -9.48 -4.10
N ALA A 27 -4.94 -9.24 -2.80
CA ALA A 27 -4.24 -8.05 -2.35
C ALA A 27 -2.77 -8.06 -2.76
N LYS A 28 -2.32 -6.93 -3.31
CA LYS A 28 -0.91 -6.57 -3.41
C LYS A 28 -0.58 -5.65 -2.22
N LEU A 29 0.59 -5.84 -1.60
CA LEU A 29 1.10 -4.95 -0.57
C LEU A 29 2.35 -4.25 -1.10
N ALA A 30 2.37 -2.91 -1.05
CA ALA A 30 3.57 -2.11 -1.29
C ALA A 30 3.94 -1.34 -0.02
N VAL A 31 5.25 -1.28 0.25
CA VAL A 31 5.82 -0.58 1.40
C VAL A 31 6.59 0.64 0.88
N ILE A 32 6.32 1.80 1.50
CA ILE A 32 6.95 3.08 1.16
C ILE A 32 8.03 3.40 2.19
N ASP A 33 9.29 3.40 1.73
CA ASP A 33 10.43 3.78 2.56
C ASP A 33 10.41 5.26 2.94
N GLY A 34 10.82 5.56 4.17
CA GLY A 34 10.87 6.92 4.72
C GLY A 34 9.50 7.47 5.11
N ALA A 35 8.52 6.59 5.33
CA ALA A 35 7.18 6.92 5.79
C ALA A 35 6.77 6.03 6.96
N GLY A 36 6.08 6.61 7.93
CA GLY A 36 5.35 5.91 8.97
C GLY A 36 3.87 5.77 8.59
N HIS A 37 2.98 6.02 9.55
CA HIS A 37 1.55 5.84 9.33
C HIS A 37 0.96 6.83 8.30
N TRP A 38 1.52 8.02 8.17
CA TRP A 38 0.98 9.09 7.31
C TRP A 38 1.77 9.18 6.01
N LEU A 39 1.92 8.05 5.31
CA LEU A 39 2.72 7.92 4.09
C LEU A 39 2.35 8.92 2.99
N GLN A 40 1.06 9.26 2.83
CA GLN A 40 0.61 10.27 1.87
C GLN A 40 1.08 11.69 2.21
N VAL A 41 1.42 11.98 3.47
CA VAL A 41 1.96 13.28 3.91
C VAL A 41 3.49 13.26 3.92
N GLN A 42 4.09 12.16 4.35
CA GLN A 42 5.53 12.02 4.51
C GLN A 42 6.26 11.74 3.19
N GLN A 43 5.64 10.99 2.29
CA GLN A 43 6.18 10.57 1.00
C GLN A 43 5.10 10.72 -0.11
N PRO A 44 4.58 11.93 -0.35
CA PRO A 44 3.44 12.16 -1.23
C PRO A 44 3.70 11.69 -2.67
N GLU A 45 4.90 11.89 -3.20
CA GLU A 45 5.25 11.48 -4.57
C GLU A 45 5.27 9.97 -4.72
N LYS A 46 5.88 9.25 -3.76
CA LYS A 46 5.92 7.78 -3.78
C LYS A 46 4.53 7.19 -3.60
N PHE A 47 3.70 7.79 -2.75
CA PHE A 47 2.31 7.39 -2.57
C PHE A 47 1.53 7.55 -3.88
N MET A 48 1.60 8.72 -4.51
CA MET A 48 0.92 8.98 -5.78
C MET A 48 1.39 8.04 -6.89
N GLN A 49 2.70 7.83 -7.01
CA GLN A 49 3.25 6.90 -8.01
C GLN A 49 2.71 5.48 -7.81
N ALA A 50 2.61 4.99 -6.57
CA ALA A 50 2.07 3.67 -6.29
C ALA A 50 0.58 3.56 -6.65
N VAL A 51 -0.19 4.61 -6.39
CA VAL A 51 -1.60 4.72 -6.78
C VAL A 51 -1.74 4.75 -8.31
N GLU A 52 -1.01 5.59 -9.01
CA GLU A 52 -1.03 5.71 -10.48
C GLU A 52 -0.65 4.39 -11.17
N ASN A 53 0.41 3.73 -10.69
CA ASN A 53 0.86 2.43 -11.21
C ASN A 53 -0.20 1.33 -11.04
N PHE A 54 -1.00 1.41 -9.97
CA PHE A 54 -2.12 0.49 -9.75
C PHE A 54 -3.27 0.78 -10.70
N TYR A 55 -3.62 2.06 -10.89
CA TYR A 55 -4.67 2.47 -11.82
C TYR A 55 -4.33 2.20 -13.29
N ALA A 56 -3.07 2.33 -13.70
CA ALA A 56 -2.63 2.07 -15.07
C ALA A 56 -2.75 0.60 -15.51
N GLN A 57 -3.11 -0.31 -14.60
CA GLN A 57 -3.39 -1.71 -14.89
C GLN A 57 -4.83 -1.95 -15.37
N TYR A 58 -5.64 -0.89 -15.47
CA TYR A 58 -7.00 -0.87 -16.02
C TYR A 58 -7.06 -0.06 -17.32
#